data_AF-A0A9J7XHI7-F1
#
_entry.id   AF-A0A9J7XHI7-F1
#
_cell.length_a   1.000
_cell.length_b   1.000
_cell.length_c   1.000
_cell.angle_alpha   90.00
_cell.angle_beta   90.00
_cell.angle_gamma   90.00
#
_symmetry.space_group_name_H-M   'P 1'
#
loop_
_entity.id
_entity.type
_entity.pdbx_description
1 polymer ?
#
loop_
_entity_poly.entity_id
_entity_poly.type
_entity_poly.pdbx_seq_one_letter_code
_entity_poly.pdbx_strand_id
1 'polypeptide(L)'
;MAGGNSNYWEDLRKQARQLENELDLKLVSFSKLCTSYSSSRDGRRGDSSSDTTPLLSNSTQDRMFETMSVEIEQLLAKLTGVNDKMAEYTSTPGVTSLNAALMHTLQRHRDILQDYTHEFHKTKSNFMAIREREDLLGSVRKDIETYKSGSGVNNRRTELFLKEHEHLRNSDRLIDDTISLKASVSILIMEKMNSRFFFFCDPRKKESLKHCHGNQGEHDLPARIVEVYTEQGQHPGQPFPCHQ
;
A
#
# COMPACT_ATOMS: atom_id res chain seq x y z
N MET A 1 48.64 57.63 -11.41
CA MET A 1 48.55 56.22 -10.97
C MET A 1 47.25 55.63 -11.53
N ALA A 2 47.30 54.98 -12.70
CA ALA A 2 46.09 54.47 -13.39
C ALA A 2 46.10 52.94 -13.63
N GLY A 3 47.19 52.25 -13.27
CA GLY A 3 47.34 50.80 -13.48
C GLY A 3 46.64 49.93 -12.43
N GLY A 4 46.26 50.46 -11.27
CA GLY A 4 45.64 49.68 -10.19
C GLY A 4 44.19 49.25 -10.48
N ASN A 5 43.39 50.14 -11.05
CA ASN A 5 41.95 49.91 -11.24
C ASN A 5 41.64 48.91 -12.37
N SER A 6 42.42 48.92 -13.45
CA SER A 6 42.23 47.98 -14.58
C SER A 6 42.51 46.53 -14.18
N ASN A 7 43.55 46.29 -13.37
CA ASN A 7 43.88 44.97 -12.87
C ASN A 7 42.79 44.43 -11.92
N TYR A 8 42.27 45.28 -11.03
CA TYR A 8 41.21 44.89 -10.11
C TYR A 8 39.93 44.41 -10.82
N TRP A 9 39.51 45.09 -11.89
CA TRP A 9 38.36 44.65 -12.69
C TRP A 9 38.58 43.30 -13.39
N GLU A 10 39.78 43.09 -13.95
CA GLU A 10 40.13 41.81 -14.55
C GLU A 10 40.15 40.68 -13.51
N ASP A 11 40.65 40.96 -12.31
CA ASP A 11 40.69 39.98 -11.21
C ASP A 11 39.29 39.60 -10.73
N LEU A 12 38.36 40.56 -10.62
CA LEU A 12 36.95 40.28 -10.31
C LEU A 12 36.29 39.38 -11.37
N ARG A 13 36.56 39.61 -12.65
CA ARG A 13 36.02 38.75 -13.73
C ARG A 13 36.59 37.35 -13.70
N LYS A 14 37.90 37.20 -13.43
CA LYS A 14 38.52 35.89 -13.25
C LYS A 14 37.91 35.15 -12.06
N GLN A 15 37.70 35.85 -10.94
CA GLN A 15 37.09 35.29 -9.75
C GLN A 15 35.64 34.86 -10.00
N ALA A 16 34.84 35.67 -10.70
CA ALA A 16 33.48 35.31 -11.07
C ALA A 16 33.45 34.04 -11.93
N ARG A 17 34.26 33.97 -12.99
CA ARG A 17 34.37 32.77 -13.84
C ARG A 17 34.78 31.53 -13.07
N GLN A 18 35.68 31.67 -12.09
CA GLN A 18 36.09 30.55 -11.25
C GLN A 18 34.93 30.04 -10.39
N LEU A 19 34.18 30.95 -9.76
CA LEU A 19 33.00 30.60 -8.97
C LEU A 19 31.87 30.00 -9.84
N GLU A 20 31.67 30.52 -11.05
CA GLU A 20 30.73 29.98 -12.04
C GLU A 20 31.07 28.54 -12.42
N ASN A 21 32.34 28.25 -12.72
CA ASN A 21 32.80 26.88 -13.03
C ASN A 21 32.61 25.93 -11.84
N GLU A 22 32.88 26.40 -10.62
CA GLU A 22 32.67 25.60 -9.41
C GLU A 22 31.18 25.33 -9.16
N LEU A 23 30.33 26.34 -9.36
CA LEU A 23 28.87 26.21 -9.29
C LEU A 23 28.34 25.20 -10.30
N ASP A 24 28.79 25.24 -11.55
CA ASP A 24 28.39 24.30 -12.59
C ASP A 24 28.67 22.84 -12.19
N LEU A 25 29.90 22.56 -11.77
CA LEU A 25 30.31 21.23 -11.32
C LEU A 25 29.50 20.73 -10.12
N LYS A 26 29.25 21.63 -9.15
CA LYS A 26 28.46 21.30 -7.96
C LYS A 26 26.99 21.09 -8.28
N LEU A 27 26.39 21.90 -9.15
CA LEU A 27 25.00 21.76 -9.58
C LEU A 27 24.76 20.48 -10.37
N VAL A 28 25.69 20.10 -11.26
CA VAL A 28 25.63 18.81 -11.97
C VAL A 28 25.64 17.65 -10.97
N SER A 29 26.53 17.71 -9.98
CA SER A 29 26.64 16.66 -8.96
C SER A 29 25.40 16.62 -8.05
N PHE A 30 24.85 17.78 -7.71
CA PHE A 30 23.64 17.94 -6.91
C PHE A 30 22.40 17.36 -7.61
N SER A 31 22.25 17.65 -8.90
CA SER A 31 21.17 17.09 -9.74
C SER A 31 21.27 15.56 -9.87
N LYS A 32 22.48 15.01 -9.97
CA LYS A 32 22.71 13.56 -9.95
C LYS A 32 22.26 12.92 -8.64
N LEU A 33 22.52 13.55 -7.50
CA LEU A 33 22.03 13.06 -6.21
C LEU A 33 20.50 13.10 -6.10
N CYS A 34 19.86 14.11 -6.69
CA CYS A 34 18.40 14.22 -6.73
C CYS A 34 17.76 13.13 -7.60
N THR A 35 18.33 12.88 -8.78
CA THR A 35 17.82 11.86 -9.71
C THR A 35 18.06 10.44 -9.19
N SER A 36 19.23 10.14 -8.62
CA SER A 36 19.53 8.83 -8.02
C SER A 36 18.63 8.51 -6.82
N TYR A 37 18.21 9.53 -6.06
CA TYR A 37 17.23 9.39 -4.98
C TYR A 37 15.89 8.85 -5.51
N SER A 38 15.43 9.33 -6.67
CA SER A 38 14.20 8.85 -7.31
C SER A 38 14.34 7.44 -7.90
N SER A 39 15.46 7.15 -8.55
CA SER A 39 15.66 5.87 -9.28
C SER A 39 15.84 4.67 -8.36
N SER A 40 16.33 4.86 -7.14
CA SER A 40 16.61 3.76 -6.19
C SER A 40 15.38 2.95 -5.75
N ARG A 41 14.16 3.40 -6.08
CA ARG A 41 12.93 2.71 -5.64
C ARG A 41 11.94 2.34 -6.74
N ASP A 42 12.02 2.93 -7.94
CA ASP A 42 11.14 2.53 -9.05
C ASP A 42 11.50 1.12 -9.59
N GLY A 43 12.76 0.70 -9.42
CA GLY A 43 13.22 -0.66 -9.74
C GLY A 43 12.73 -1.77 -8.80
N ARG A 44 11.90 -1.48 -7.78
CA ARG A 44 11.43 -2.46 -6.78
C ARG A 44 9.95 -2.81 -6.91
N ARG A 45 9.43 -2.84 -8.13
CA ARG A 45 8.09 -3.35 -8.41
C ARG A 45 8.06 -4.86 -8.73
N GLY A 46 9.14 -5.61 -8.50
CA GLY A 46 9.25 -6.96 -9.05
C GLY A 46 10.07 -8.01 -8.29
N ASP A 47 10.31 -7.91 -6.98
CA ASP A 47 10.75 -9.11 -6.26
C ASP A 47 10.40 -9.09 -4.76
N SER A 48 9.67 -10.13 -4.34
CA SER A 48 9.38 -10.44 -2.95
C SER A 48 10.56 -11.22 -2.38
N SER A 49 11.49 -10.54 -1.71
CA SER A 49 12.25 -11.06 -0.55
C SER A 49 13.51 -10.21 -0.32
N SER A 50 13.45 -9.32 0.66
CA SER A 50 14.56 -8.94 1.53
C SER A 50 14.17 -7.64 2.25
N ASP A 51 13.62 -7.82 3.45
CA ASP A 51 13.90 -6.89 4.54
C ASP A 51 15.42 -6.65 4.58
N THR A 52 15.83 -5.39 4.65
CA THR A 52 17.22 -4.86 4.61
C THR A 52 17.59 -4.11 3.33
N THR A 53 16.85 -3.04 3.01
CA THR A 53 17.57 -1.86 2.53
C THR A 53 17.50 -0.77 3.58
N PRO A 54 18.66 -0.36 4.10
CA PRO A 54 18.71 0.32 5.38
C PRO A 54 18.12 1.71 5.20
N LEU A 55 17.22 2.08 6.10
CA LEU A 55 16.80 3.48 6.33
C LEU A 55 18.03 4.40 6.51
N LEU A 56 19.19 3.84 6.89
CA LEU A 56 20.46 4.54 6.96
C LEU A 56 20.93 5.08 5.60
N SER A 57 20.64 4.41 4.47
CA SER A 57 21.04 4.89 3.13
C SER A 57 20.35 6.21 2.78
N ASN A 58 19.07 6.35 3.15
CA ASN A 58 18.34 7.61 3.02
C ASN A 58 18.97 8.68 3.91
N SER A 59 19.21 8.38 5.19
CA SER A 59 19.78 9.35 6.13
C SER A 59 21.18 9.85 5.71
N THR A 60 22.02 8.98 5.13
CA THR A 60 23.31 9.41 4.58
C THR A 60 23.16 10.28 3.33
N GLN A 61 22.22 9.95 2.45
CA GLN A 61 21.96 10.74 1.23
C GLN A 61 21.34 12.10 1.56
N ASP A 62 20.46 12.15 2.57
CA ASP A 62 19.88 13.39 3.11
C ASP A 62 20.97 14.32 3.65
N ARG A 63 21.93 13.77 4.42
CA ARG A 63 23.06 14.57 4.93
C ARG A 63 23.98 15.07 3.84
N MET A 64 24.26 14.24 2.82
CA MET A 64 25.05 14.67 1.66
C MET A 64 24.33 15.78 0.89
N PHE A 65 23.02 15.64 0.69
CA PHE A 65 22.19 16.64 0.03
C PHE A 65 22.19 17.96 0.80
N GLU A 66 21.99 17.93 2.12
CA GLU A 66 22.03 19.14 2.96
C GLU A 66 23.41 19.81 2.90
N THR A 67 24.48 19.03 3.00
CA THR A 67 25.86 19.54 2.93
C THR A 67 26.12 20.23 1.59
N MET A 68 25.77 19.57 0.47
CA MET A 68 25.93 20.16 -0.86
C MET A 68 25.03 21.36 -1.09
N SER A 69 23.82 21.38 -0.51
CA SER A 69 22.93 22.53 -0.58
C SER A 69 23.58 23.76 0.05
N VAL A 70 24.13 23.61 1.26
CA VAL A 70 24.83 24.69 1.97
C VAL A 70 26.07 25.14 1.21
N GLU A 71 26.85 24.22 0.64
CA GLU A 71 28.01 24.58 -0.19
C GLU A 71 27.63 25.41 -1.42
N ILE A 72 26.55 25.02 -2.13
CA ILE A 72 26.06 25.76 -3.30
C ILE A 72 25.54 27.14 -2.87
N GLU A 73 24.80 27.24 -1.76
CA GLU A 73 24.34 28.52 -1.21
C GLU A 73 25.52 29.45 -0.87
N GLN A 74 26.60 28.91 -0.30
CA GLN A 74 27.81 29.68 -0.04
C GLN A 74 28.50 30.14 -1.32
N LEU A 75 28.54 29.31 -2.37
CA LEU A 75 29.10 29.70 -3.66
C LEU A 75 28.27 30.78 -4.35
N LEU A 76 26.93 30.66 -4.33
CA LEU A 76 26.01 31.68 -4.83
C LEU A 76 26.18 33.00 -4.08
N ALA A 77 26.32 32.96 -2.74
CA ALA A 77 26.57 34.15 -1.93
C ALA A 77 27.93 34.81 -2.27
N LYS A 78 28.97 34.01 -2.47
CA LYS A 78 30.29 34.51 -2.90
C LYS A 78 30.22 35.16 -4.28
N LEU A 79 29.57 34.52 -5.25
CA LEU A 79 29.42 35.06 -6.62
C LEU A 79 28.59 36.36 -6.61
N THR A 80 27.54 36.41 -5.79
CA THR A 80 26.77 37.64 -5.54
C THR A 80 27.68 38.76 -5.05
N GLY A 81 28.49 38.50 -4.02
CA GLY A 81 29.43 39.51 -3.50
C GLY A 81 30.49 39.95 -4.51
N VAL A 82 30.93 39.08 -5.43
CA VAL A 82 31.83 39.47 -6.53
C VAL A 82 31.10 40.34 -7.56
N ASN A 83 29.86 40.00 -7.90
CA ASN A 83 29.02 40.79 -8.79
C ASN A 83 28.70 42.18 -8.21
N ASP A 84 28.51 42.29 -6.90
CA ASP A 84 28.31 43.57 -6.20
C ASP A 84 29.56 44.44 -6.28
N LYS A 85 30.75 43.88 -6.02
CA LYS A 85 32.03 44.58 -6.21
C LYS A 85 32.25 45.04 -7.65
N MET A 86 31.85 44.22 -8.62
CA MET A 86 31.86 44.63 -10.03
C MET A 86 30.89 45.79 -10.28
N ALA A 87 29.69 45.75 -9.69
CA ALA A 87 28.72 46.84 -9.80
C ALA A 87 29.24 48.16 -9.20
N GLU A 88 29.85 48.12 -8.02
CA GLU A 88 30.50 49.27 -7.39
C GLU A 88 31.60 49.85 -8.28
N TYR A 89 32.46 48.99 -8.85
CA TYR A 89 33.51 49.42 -9.78
C TYR A 89 32.93 50.16 -10.98
N THR A 90 31.86 49.63 -11.58
CA THR A 90 31.23 50.28 -12.73
C THR A 90 30.47 51.56 -12.38
N SER A 91 30.03 51.73 -11.14
CA SER A 91 29.34 52.92 -10.63
C SER A 91 30.30 54.04 -10.21
N THR A 92 31.61 53.80 -10.28
CA THR A 92 32.64 54.78 -9.90
C THR A 92 32.61 56.00 -10.86
N PRO A 93 32.45 57.24 -10.34
CA PRO A 93 32.42 58.45 -11.15
C PRO A 93 33.65 58.56 -12.05
N GLY A 94 33.46 58.71 -13.36
CA GLY A 94 34.52 58.78 -14.38
C GLY A 94 34.76 57.48 -15.17
N VAL A 95 34.32 56.31 -14.67
CA VAL A 95 34.40 55.03 -15.40
C VAL A 95 33.11 54.76 -16.19
N THR A 96 31.97 55.21 -15.67
CA THR A 96 30.62 54.91 -16.15
C THR A 96 30.28 55.57 -17.50
N SER A 97 30.95 56.67 -17.85
CA SER A 97 30.64 57.48 -19.04
C SER A 97 31.15 56.91 -20.37
N LEU A 98 32.02 55.89 -20.37
CA LEU A 98 32.74 55.46 -21.59
C LEU A 98 32.75 53.95 -21.86
N ASN A 99 32.18 53.11 -21.00
CA ASN A 99 32.40 51.66 -21.08
C ASN A 99 31.11 50.83 -21.08
N ALA A 100 30.33 50.95 -22.15
CA ALA A 100 29.19 50.07 -22.43
C ALA A 100 29.57 48.57 -22.35
N ALA A 101 30.81 48.22 -22.71
CA ALA A 101 31.34 46.87 -22.59
C ALA A 101 31.42 46.36 -21.13
N LEU A 102 31.76 47.23 -20.16
CA LEU A 102 31.80 46.86 -18.73
C LEU A 102 30.39 46.59 -18.21
N MET A 103 29.45 47.48 -18.54
CA MET A 103 28.03 47.33 -18.21
C MET A 103 27.45 46.01 -18.75
N HIS A 104 27.70 45.72 -20.02
CA HIS A 104 27.23 44.48 -20.64
C HIS A 104 27.86 43.24 -19.99
N THR A 105 29.15 43.31 -19.65
CA THR A 105 29.84 42.20 -18.97
C THR A 105 29.27 41.94 -17.58
N LEU A 106 29.04 42.99 -16.78
CA LEU A 106 28.39 42.87 -15.48
C LEU A 106 26.98 42.30 -15.61
N GLN A 107 26.19 42.79 -16.58
CA GLN A 107 24.85 42.29 -16.81
C GLN A 107 24.87 40.78 -17.11
N ARG A 108 25.79 40.33 -17.96
CA ARG A 108 25.97 38.90 -18.26
C ARG A 108 26.26 38.09 -17.00
N HIS A 109 27.15 38.55 -16.12
CA HIS A 109 27.44 37.85 -14.86
C HIS A 109 26.24 37.81 -13.90
N ARG A 110 25.37 38.84 -13.92
CA ARG A 110 24.11 38.83 -13.16
C ARG A 110 23.11 37.82 -13.72
N ASP A 111 22.98 37.76 -15.05
CA ASP A 111 22.08 36.80 -15.71
C ASP A 111 22.54 35.36 -15.42
N ILE A 112 23.86 35.08 -15.52
CA ILE A 112 24.44 33.78 -15.16
C ILE A 112 24.15 33.40 -13.70
N LEU A 113 24.36 34.33 -12.76
CA LEU A 113 24.07 34.10 -11.35
C LEU A 113 22.58 33.78 -11.13
N GLN A 114 21.69 34.48 -11.83
CA GLN A 114 20.25 34.24 -11.75
C GLN A 114 19.88 32.85 -12.29
N ASP A 115 20.46 32.43 -13.42
CA ASP A 115 20.27 31.09 -13.99
C ASP A 115 20.70 29.99 -13.01
N TYR A 116 21.89 30.12 -12.41
CA TYR A 116 22.38 29.16 -11.41
C TYR A 116 21.51 29.14 -10.15
N THR A 117 21.06 30.31 -9.69
CA THR A 117 20.15 30.41 -8.54
C THR A 117 18.84 29.70 -8.85
N HIS A 118 18.28 29.90 -10.04
CA HIS A 118 17.04 29.25 -10.45
C HIS A 118 17.18 27.73 -10.53
N GLU A 119 18.21 27.23 -11.21
CA GLU A 119 18.45 25.78 -11.34
C GLU A 119 18.72 25.11 -9.98
N PHE A 120 19.42 25.79 -9.06
CA PHE A 120 19.59 25.32 -7.70
C PHE A 120 18.24 25.12 -6.99
N HIS A 121 17.40 26.16 -6.95
CA HIS A 121 16.11 26.11 -6.26
C HIS A 121 15.17 25.10 -6.90
N LYS A 122 15.15 25.00 -8.22
CA LYS A 122 14.38 24.00 -8.97
C LYS A 122 14.79 22.58 -8.57
N THR A 123 16.08 22.29 -8.55
CA THR A 123 16.60 20.98 -8.14
C THR A 123 16.32 20.70 -6.66
N LYS A 124 16.49 21.71 -5.79
CA LYS A 124 16.22 21.59 -4.35
C LYS A 124 14.75 21.31 -4.06
N SER A 125 13.85 22.04 -4.73
CA SER A 125 12.40 21.85 -4.61
C SER A 125 11.98 20.48 -5.12
N ASN A 126 12.57 19.99 -6.22
CA ASN A 126 12.30 18.64 -6.73
C ASN A 126 12.67 17.58 -5.68
N PHE A 127 13.88 17.65 -5.11
CA PHE A 127 14.30 16.73 -4.07
C PHE A 127 13.37 16.75 -2.84
N MET A 128 12.99 17.93 -2.37
CA MET A 128 12.05 18.08 -1.25
C MET A 128 10.69 17.43 -1.58
N ALA A 129 10.16 17.61 -2.79
CA ALA A 129 8.90 16.99 -3.19
C ALA A 129 9.01 15.45 -3.25
N ILE A 130 10.13 14.92 -3.74
CA ILE A 130 10.38 13.46 -3.73
C ILE A 130 10.47 12.95 -2.30
N ARG A 131 11.20 13.65 -1.42
CA ARG A 131 11.34 13.29 -0.01
C ARG A 131 10.00 13.32 0.72
N GLU A 132 9.20 14.36 0.54
CA GLU A 132 7.87 14.47 1.16
C GLU A 132 6.96 13.31 0.72
N ARG A 133 6.96 13.00 -0.58
CA ARG A 133 6.25 11.82 -1.11
C ARG A 133 6.72 10.53 -0.42
N GLU A 134 8.01 10.40 -0.18
CA GLU A 134 8.60 9.23 0.47
C GLU A 134 8.21 9.12 1.95
N ASP A 135 8.20 10.23 2.69
CA ASP A 135 7.78 10.27 4.08
C ASP A 135 6.30 9.86 4.22
N LEU A 136 5.45 10.34 3.32
CA LEU A 136 4.03 9.95 3.24
C LEU A 136 3.86 8.46 2.91
N LEU A 137 4.57 7.95 1.89
CA LEU A 137 4.51 6.54 1.51
C LEU A 137 5.13 5.60 2.56
N GLY A 138 6.15 6.06 3.28
CA GLY A 138 6.76 5.33 4.39
C GLY A 138 5.78 5.10 5.53
N SER A 139 5.00 6.12 5.89
CA SER A 139 3.92 5.99 6.88
C SER A 139 2.87 4.98 6.44
N VAL A 140 2.35 5.11 5.21
CA VAL A 140 1.33 4.20 4.69
C VAL A 140 1.82 2.75 4.64
N ARG A 141 3.07 2.50 4.24
CA ARG A 141 3.65 1.15 4.26
C ARG A 141 3.72 0.57 5.67
N LYS A 142 4.13 1.37 6.65
CA LYS A 142 4.17 0.97 8.06
C LYS A 142 2.76 0.67 8.60
N ASP A 143 1.78 1.49 8.23
CA ASP A 143 0.39 1.30 8.64
C ASP A 143 -0.20 0.03 8.00
N ILE A 144 0.08 -0.22 6.72
CA ILE A 144 -0.30 -1.46 6.01
C ILE A 144 0.37 -2.68 6.65
N GLU A 145 1.66 -2.60 6.95
CA GLU A 145 2.40 -3.68 7.60
C GLU A 145 1.86 -3.95 9.01
N THR A 146 1.56 -2.89 9.77
CA THR A 146 0.94 -2.99 11.09
C THR A 146 -0.46 -3.60 11.01
N TYR A 147 -1.26 -3.20 10.01
CA TYR A 147 -2.57 -3.79 9.76
C TYR A 147 -2.45 -5.25 9.35
N LYS A 148 -1.53 -5.61 8.44
CA LYS A 148 -1.30 -6.99 8.00
C LYS A 148 -0.78 -7.88 9.13
N SER A 149 0.15 -7.38 9.93
CA SER A 149 0.76 -8.09 11.06
C SER A 149 -0.21 -8.21 12.25
N GLY A 150 -0.98 -7.16 12.56
CA GLY A 150 -2.05 -7.18 13.56
C GLY A 150 -3.28 -7.99 13.12
N SER A 151 -3.57 -8.00 11.82
CA SER A 151 -4.54 -8.89 11.19
C SER A 151 -4.12 -10.36 11.31
N GLY A 152 -2.84 -10.69 11.47
CA GLY A 152 -2.41 -12.07 11.73
C GLY A 152 -3.04 -12.71 12.98
N VAL A 153 -3.45 -11.92 13.98
CA VAL A 153 -4.09 -12.42 15.21
C VAL A 153 -5.62 -12.45 15.07
N ASN A 154 -6.22 -11.42 14.49
CA ASN A 154 -7.67 -11.33 14.30
C ASN A 154 -8.16 -12.14 13.10
N ASN A 155 -7.42 -12.16 11.99
CA ASN A 155 -7.68 -12.97 10.81
C ASN A 155 -7.35 -14.45 11.04
N ARG A 156 -6.36 -14.82 11.87
CA ARG A 156 -6.24 -16.24 12.30
C ARG A 156 -7.50 -16.71 13.00
N ARG A 157 -8.04 -15.88 13.90
CA ARG A 157 -9.28 -16.20 14.63
C ARG A 157 -10.47 -16.27 13.68
N THR A 158 -10.61 -15.32 12.75
CA THR A 158 -11.67 -15.33 11.74
C THR A 158 -11.53 -16.51 10.76
N GLU A 159 -10.34 -16.82 10.26
CA GLU A 159 -10.09 -17.97 9.38
C GLU A 159 -10.33 -19.30 10.10
N LEU A 160 -10.00 -19.39 11.40
CA LEU A 160 -10.36 -20.54 12.23
C LEU A 160 -11.88 -20.73 12.30
N PHE A 161 -12.63 -19.65 12.58
CA PHE A 161 -14.10 -19.72 12.62
C PHE A 161 -14.72 -20.05 11.26
N LEU A 162 -14.20 -19.49 10.17
CA LEU A 162 -14.67 -19.80 8.81
C LEU A 162 -14.42 -21.27 8.46
N LYS A 163 -13.25 -21.80 8.84
CA LYS A 163 -12.91 -23.21 8.64
C LYS A 163 -13.78 -24.14 9.48
N GLU A 164 -14.03 -23.79 10.75
CA GLU A 164 -14.96 -24.54 11.61
C GLU A 164 -16.37 -24.57 11.03
N HIS A 165 -16.86 -23.43 10.53
CA HIS A 165 -18.17 -23.34 9.89
C HIS A 165 -18.26 -24.22 8.64
N GLU A 166 -17.20 -24.32 7.85
CA GLU A 166 -17.13 -25.24 6.72
C GLU A 166 -17.17 -26.71 7.19
N HIS A 167 -16.43 -27.04 8.26
CA HIS A 167 -16.46 -28.38 8.87
C HIS A 167 -17.85 -28.77 9.38
N LEU A 168 -18.55 -27.85 10.07
CA LEU A 168 -19.91 -28.06 10.55
C LEU A 168 -20.88 -28.32 9.38
N ARG A 169 -20.84 -27.47 8.34
CA ARG A 169 -21.69 -27.65 7.16
C ARG A 169 -21.40 -28.96 6.41
N ASN A 170 -20.15 -29.41 6.38
CA ASN A 170 -19.81 -30.71 5.82
C ASN A 170 -20.34 -31.86 6.68
N SER A 171 -20.24 -31.74 8.01
CA SER A 171 -20.80 -32.71 8.96
C SER A 171 -22.31 -32.83 8.80
N ASP A 172 -23.03 -31.71 8.69
CA ASP A 172 -24.49 -31.69 8.51
C ASP A 172 -24.91 -32.45 7.24
N ARG A 173 -24.20 -32.23 6.13
CA ARG A 173 -24.46 -32.97 4.88
C ARG A 173 -24.25 -34.48 5.03
N LEU A 174 -23.17 -34.89 5.69
CA LEU A 174 -22.91 -36.32 5.94
C LEU A 174 -23.97 -36.96 6.85
N ILE A 175 -24.50 -36.20 7.80
CA ILE A 175 -25.61 -36.62 8.66
C ILE A 175 -26.89 -36.76 7.84
N ASP A 176 -27.23 -35.78 7.00
CA ASP A 176 -28.39 -35.83 6.10
C ASP A 176 -28.32 -37.03 5.14
N ASP A 177 -27.16 -37.30 4.56
CA ASP A 177 -26.95 -38.48 3.70
C ASP A 177 -27.16 -39.78 4.49
N THR A 178 -26.65 -39.84 5.72
CA THR A 178 -26.83 -41.02 6.60
C THR A 178 -28.30 -41.21 6.98
N ILE A 179 -29.02 -40.12 7.28
CA ILE A 179 -30.47 -40.14 7.56
C ILE A 179 -31.23 -40.61 6.33
N SER A 180 -30.91 -40.06 5.15
CA SER A 180 -31.51 -40.45 3.87
C SER A 180 -31.31 -41.93 3.55
N LEU A 181 -30.09 -42.45 3.76
CA LEU A 181 -29.80 -43.87 3.59
C LEU A 181 -30.59 -44.74 4.57
N LYS A 182 -30.63 -44.37 5.86
CA LYS A 182 -31.41 -45.09 6.88
C LYS A 182 -32.91 -45.06 6.57
N ALA A 183 -33.44 -43.93 6.12
CA ALA A 183 -34.83 -43.79 5.70
C ALA A 183 -35.13 -44.70 4.50
N SER A 184 -34.28 -44.66 3.47
CA SER A 184 -34.40 -45.50 2.27
C SER A 184 -34.38 -47.00 2.60
N VAL A 185 -33.47 -47.43 3.47
CA VAL A 185 -33.38 -48.82 3.92
C VAL A 185 -34.61 -49.21 4.73
N SER A 186 -35.11 -48.33 5.61
CA SER A 186 -36.31 -48.58 6.40
C SER A 186 -37.54 -48.75 5.50
N ILE A 187 -37.71 -47.91 4.48
CA ILE A 187 -38.76 -48.03 3.47
C ILE A 187 -38.64 -49.37 2.72
N LEU A 188 -37.44 -49.73 2.26
CA LEU A 188 -37.21 -50.99 1.55
C LEU A 188 -37.49 -52.22 2.42
N ILE A 189 -37.13 -52.18 3.70
CA ILE A 189 -37.44 -53.24 4.66
C ILE A 189 -38.96 -53.35 4.85
N MET A 190 -39.66 -52.22 5.00
CA MET A 190 -41.12 -52.19 5.13
C MET A 190 -41.81 -52.75 3.87
N GLU A 191 -41.36 -52.38 2.67
CA GLU A 191 -41.85 -52.95 1.41
C GLU A 191 -41.60 -54.46 1.33
N LYS A 192 -40.39 -54.92 1.69
CA LYS A 192 -40.08 -56.36 1.74
C LYS A 192 -40.91 -57.10 2.77
N MET A 193 -41.12 -56.54 3.97
CA MET A 193 -41.98 -57.16 4.99
C MET A 193 -43.43 -57.22 4.52
N ASN A 194 -43.96 -56.17 3.90
CA ASN A 194 -45.31 -56.15 3.35
C ASN A 194 -45.49 -57.16 2.20
N SER A 195 -44.52 -57.23 1.27
CA SER A 195 -44.53 -58.21 0.18
C SER A 195 -44.38 -59.66 0.70
N ARG A 196 -43.56 -59.90 1.73
CA ARG A 196 -43.41 -61.22 2.35
C ARG A 196 -44.65 -61.63 3.16
N PHE A 197 -45.35 -60.67 3.77
CA PHE A 197 -46.65 -60.89 4.42
C PHE A 197 -47.72 -61.30 3.40
N PHE A 198 -47.75 -60.64 2.23
CA PHE A 198 -48.62 -61.01 1.10
C PHE A 198 -48.26 -62.37 0.49
N PHE A 199 -46.97 -62.72 0.39
CA PHE A 199 -46.51 -64.00 -0.16
C PHE A 199 -46.74 -65.18 0.80
N PHE A 200 -46.72 -64.94 2.12
CA PHE A 200 -47.12 -65.95 3.10
C PHE A 200 -48.64 -66.16 3.15
N CYS A 201 -49.40 -65.19 2.63
CA CYS A 201 -50.84 -65.29 2.41
C CYS A 201 -51.14 -65.97 1.05
N ASP A 202 -50.64 -67.20 0.86
CA ASP A 202 -50.95 -68.03 -0.31
C ASP A 202 -52.46 -68.37 -0.33
N PRO A 203 -53.24 -68.02 -1.37
CA PRO A 203 -54.67 -68.30 -1.46
C PRO A 203 -55.02 -69.80 -1.60
N ARG A 204 -54.03 -70.70 -1.72
CA ARG A 204 -54.26 -72.12 -2.08
C ARG A 204 -54.17 -73.14 -0.94
N LYS A 205 -54.20 -72.72 0.33
CA LYS A 205 -54.59 -73.60 1.44
C LYS A 205 -55.93 -73.16 2.05
N LYS A 206 -57.02 -73.51 1.37
CA LYS A 206 -58.30 -73.74 2.05
C LYS A 206 -58.18 -75.06 2.80
N GLU A 207 -57.83 -75.02 4.08
CA GLU A 207 -58.27 -76.08 5.01
C GLU A 207 -58.03 -75.65 6.46
N SER A 208 -59.16 -75.41 7.16
CA SER A 208 -59.34 -75.59 8.60
C SER A 208 -58.36 -74.86 9.53
N LEU A 209 -58.59 -73.56 9.76
CA LEU A 209 -58.03 -72.89 10.94
C LEU A 209 -59.04 -72.95 12.10
N LYS A 210 -58.96 -74.07 12.83
CA LYS A 210 -59.33 -74.11 14.25
C LYS A 210 -58.29 -73.29 15.02
N HIS A 211 -58.77 -72.43 15.91
CA HIS A 211 -58.12 -71.99 17.15
C HIS A 211 -56.63 -71.62 17.10
N CYS A 212 -56.33 -70.33 17.21
CA CYS A 212 -55.14 -69.84 17.91
C CYS A 212 -55.55 -68.65 18.79
N HIS A 213 -55.77 -68.93 20.08
CA HIS A 213 -55.65 -67.97 21.16
C HIS A 213 -54.15 -67.82 21.51
N GLY A 214 -53.75 -66.62 21.93
CA GLY A 214 -52.41 -66.30 22.44
C GLY A 214 -51.65 -65.41 21.45
N ASN A 215 -51.17 -64.22 21.77
CA ASN A 215 -50.95 -63.58 23.06
C ASN A 215 -51.01 -62.06 22.81
N GLN A 216 -51.72 -61.30 23.66
CA GLN A 216 -51.54 -59.85 23.74
C GLN A 216 -50.14 -59.59 24.31
N GLY A 217 -49.16 -59.45 23.44
CA GLY A 217 -47.92 -58.76 23.75
C GLY A 217 -48.11 -57.31 23.37
N GLU A 218 -48.24 -56.44 24.37
CA GLU A 218 -48.09 -54.99 24.21
C GLU A 218 -46.76 -54.72 23.50
N HIS A 219 -46.85 -54.39 22.22
CA HIS A 219 -45.83 -53.61 21.56
C HIS A 219 -46.36 -52.19 21.54
N ASP A 220 -45.95 -51.42 22.55
CA ASP A 220 -45.96 -49.97 22.51
C ASP A 220 -45.27 -49.54 21.20
N LEU A 221 -46.08 -49.21 20.20
CA LEU A 221 -45.66 -48.35 19.10
C LEU A 221 -45.48 -46.96 19.70
N PRO A 222 -44.27 -46.38 19.76
CA PRO A 222 -44.21 -44.94 19.95
C PRO A 222 -44.74 -44.31 18.66
N ALA A 223 -46.03 -43.96 18.69
CA ALA A 223 -46.62 -42.95 17.84
C ALA A 223 -45.82 -41.65 18.05
N ARG A 224 -44.73 -41.48 17.29
CA ARG A 224 -43.94 -40.24 17.30
C ARG A 224 -43.27 -39.96 15.96
N ILE A 225 -44.02 -40.18 14.87
CA ILE A 225 -43.67 -39.63 13.55
C ILE A 225 -44.89 -38.94 12.96
N VAL A 226 -45.46 -37.96 13.69
CA VAL A 226 -46.19 -36.83 13.09
C VAL A 226 -46.10 -35.70 14.12
N GLU A 227 -45.18 -34.77 13.91
CA GLU A 227 -45.17 -33.37 14.40
C GLU A 227 -43.72 -32.86 14.44
N VAL A 228 -43.19 -32.45 13.30
CA VAL A 228 -42.38 -31.21 13.20
C VAL A 228 -42.50 -30.71 11.75
N TYR A 229 -43.68 -30.24 11.38
CA TYR A 229 -43.79 -29.17 10.39
C TYR A 229 -44.87 -28.21 10.89
N THR A 230 -44.61 -26.92 10.66
CA THR A 230 -45.44 -25.74 10.95
C THR A 230 -45.60 -25.33 12.42
N GLU A 231 -44.77 -24.38 12.85
CA GLU A 231 -45.28 -23.08 13.33
C GLU A 231 -44.35 -21.95 12.89
N GLN A 232 -44.82 -21.17 11.92
CA GLN A 232 -44.36 -19.80 11.69
C GLN A 232 -45.28 -18.87 12.51
N GLY A 233 -44.67 -17.99 13.31
CA GLY A 233 -45.08 -16.59 13.44
C GLY A 233 -45.96 -16.20 14.64
N GLN A 234 -45.44 -15.31 15.51
CA GLN A 234 -45.98 -13.96 15.84
C GLN A 234 -45.09 -13.34 16.96
N HIS A 235 -44.11 -12.45 16.67
CA HIS A 235 -44.11 -10.96 16.75
C HIS A 235 -44.16 -10.35 18.19
N PRO A 236 -43.76 -9.07 18.47
CA PRO A 236 -43.38 -7.93 17.60
C PRO A 236 -42.14 -7.09 18.05
N GLY A 237 -41.71 -6.12 17.23
CA GLY A 237 -40.97 -4.93 17.70
C GLY A 237 -39.81 -4.40 16.85
N GLN A 238 -40.11 -3.82 15.67
CA GLN A 238 -39.18 -2.92 14.96
C GLN A 238 -39.29 -1.48 15.53
N PRO A 239 -38.39 -0.53 15.18
CA PRO A 239 -38.54 0.17 13.89
C PRO A 239 -37.24 0.48 13.12
N PHE A 240 -37.32 0.30 11.79
CA PHE A 240 -36.65 1.10 10.73
C PHE A 240 -36.79 2.63 11.02
N PRO A 241 -36.01 3.57 10.46
CA PRO A 241 -35.73 3.67 9.02
C PRO A 241 -34.37 4.38 8.70
N CYS A 242 -33.97 4.86 7.53
CA CYS A 242 -34.62 5.23 6.27
C CYS A 242 -33.53 5.29 5.18
N HIS A 243 -33.89 4.83 3.98
CA HIS A 243 -33.55 5.38 2.67
C HIS A 243 -32.10 5.72 2.30
N GLN A 244 -31.66 5.14 1.18
CA GLN A 244 -31.81 5.83 -0.10
C GLN A 244 -31.97 4.84 -1.25
#